data_AF-A0A4D4N9L1-F1
#
_entry.id   AF-A0A4D4N9L1-F1
#
_cell.length_a   1.000
_cell.length_b   1.000
_cell.length_c   1.000
_cell.angle_alpha   90.00
_cell.angle_beta   90.00
_cell.angle_gamma   90.00
#
_symmetry.space_group_name_H-M   'P 1'
#
loop_
_entity.id
_entity.type
_entity.pdbx_description
1 polymer ?
#
loop_
_entity_poly.entity_id
_entity_poly.type
_entity_poly.pdbx_seq_one_letter_code
_entity_poly.pdbx_strand_id
1 'polypeptide(L)'
;MGRHVSELGGEAARKLLSQFPPRPCPSTWAATEETREAVLARIDRPPLRARVKTTHENRWYGARKILSWLETFPGATWQERWQASPANMLGLKWTDVVVPWLTERGESAREEALRSGLLCLFVADVIRPDLPFLLRIVQTRYWREAVVEHRDPAGFARIEESADPIVLSSRPGLKACTQIAMILLAKGGGVSDITVGDCIELRQTETVALEKRGGDSRFLFYSLLKDMGQFPPDAPATLRALAVFSGQFTSAELVDRYQLEYRPVRDLIVDYLSERQPALDYASFEDLARVLALHFWKNLEVHHPGIKSLHLDRSVASAWKERLRTKTTPRRKPDGTVVEVTTPRASYASLLGSVRAFYLDIAQWALEEPTRWGPWAAPSPISGNEITYKKDIRRRKARMDQRTRERLPVLPALVAAAENRLQEARTRLEAIRQTPSGGAFTVLGETFTKAGKSTRLDASGSACAHDTSGRRHHFALAEHRAFWGWAAIEFLRHTGVRIEEMLETSHTASPNTPSPRPASSSRFCRSPRPRPTRKDSWSSALNSPTSSARSSAGSVEPTAPSPWSPSTTAWKRSGFRQLRCSSSGPVVVSGGPSLARPSARRSTRSSRPRA
;
A
#
# COMPACT_ATOMS: atom_id res chain seq x y z
N MET A 1 2.98 22.55 -15.49
CA MET A 1 3.50 21.49 -16.37
C MET A 1 2.78 20.20 -16.03
N GLY A 2 1.94 19.73 -16.96
CA GLY A 2 1.11 18.55 -16.77
C GLY A 2 1.95 17.29 -16.61
N ARG A 3 1.74 16.57 -15.50
CA ARG A 3 2.29 15.22 -15.32
C ARG A 3 1.45 14.28 -16.16
N HIS A 4 1.93 13.95 -17.35
CA HIS A 4 1.41 12.80 -18.06
C HIS A 4 1.78 11.53 -17.28
N VAL A 5 0.74 10.86 -16.79
CA VAL A 5 0.81 9.58 -16.11
C VAL A 5 1.25 8.55 -17.15
N SER A 6 2.47 8.02 -17.02
CA SER A 6 2.86 6.83 -17.79
C SER A 6 1.88 5.70 -17.45
N GLU A 7 1.45 4.93 -18.43
CA GLU A 7 0.53 3.81 -18.24
C GLU A 7 1.22 2.71 -17.43
N LEU A 8 1.02 2.73 -16.11
CA LEU A 8 1.61 1.80 -15.15
C LEU A 8 0.78 0.54 -15.00
N GLY A 9 0.84 -0.31 -16.03
CA GLY A 9 0.38 -1.69 -15.95
C GLY A 9 1.56 -2.64 -16.08
N GLY A 10 2.26 -2.93 -14.98
CA GLY A 10 3.38 -3.88 -14.99
C GLY A 10 2.98 -5.28 -15.47
N GLU A 11 3.96 -6.07 -15.87
CA GLU A 11 3.79 -7.37 -16.55
C GLU A 11 2.88 -8.36 -15.79
N ALA A 12 2.95 -8.39 -14.46
CA ALA A 12 2.08 -9.22 -13.62
C ALA A 12 0.60 -8.78 -13.66
N ALA A 13 0.32 -7.48 -13.75
CA ALA A 13 -1.04 -6.98 -13.91
C ALA A 13 -1.59 -7.31 -15.31
N ARG A 14 -0.75 -7.25 -16.36
CA ARG A 14 -1.12 -7.68 -17.71
C ARG A 14 -1.42 -9.18 -17.77
N LYS A 15 -0.59 -10.01 -17.12
CA LYS A 15 -0.80 -11.46 -17.03
C LYS A 15 -2.08 -11.82 -16.25
N LEU A 16 -2.40 -11.08 -15.20
CA LEU A 16 -3.66 -11.26 -14.47
C LEU A 16 -4.86 -10.81 -15.30
N LEU A 17 -4.77 -9.72 -16.06
CA LEU A 17 -5.82 -9.30 -16.99
C LEU A 17 -6.01 -10.28 -18.15
N SER A 18 -4.94 -10.94 -18.62
CA SER A 18 -5.09 -11.99 -19.64
C SER A 18 -5.75 -13.25 -19.09
N GLN A 19 -5.51 -13.58 -17.82
CA GLN A 19 -6.16 -14.72 -17.15
C GLN A 19 -7.61 -14.39 -16.75
N PHE A 20 -7.86 -13.17 -16.28
CA PHE A 20 -9.15 -12.68 -15.81
C PHE A 20 -9.52 -11.38 -16.54
N PRO A 21 -10.00 -11.46 -17.79
CA PRO A 21 -10.38 -10.27 -18.54
C PRO A 21 -11.56 -9.54 -17.88
N PRO A 22 -11.57 -8.19 -17.86
CA PRO A 22 -12.72 -7.43 -17.42
C PRO A 22 -13.89 -7.64 -18.37
N ARG A 23 -15.12 -7.48 -17.86
CA ARG A 23 -16.30 -7.60 -18.72
C ARG A 23 -16.31 -6.49 -19.77
N PRO A 24 -16.65 -6.80 -21.03
CA PRO A 24 -16.89 -5.78 -22.02
C PRO A 24 -18.09 -4.93 -21.60
N CYS A 25 -18.03 -3.63 -21.83
CA CYS A 25 -19.22 -2.78 -21.76
C CYS A 25 -19.82 -2.71 -23.17
N PRO A 26 -20.99 -3.31 -23.42
CA PRO A 26 -21.60 -3.23 -24.75
C PRO A 26 -21.95 -1.78 -25.09
N SER A 27 -21.91 -1.43 -26.37
CA SER A 27 -22.32 -0.10 -26.84
C SER A 27 -23.84 0.08 -26.83
N THR A 28 -24.61 -1.02 -26.88
CA THR A 28 -26.07 -1.03 -26.91
C THR A 28 -26.67 -2.14 -26.04
N TRP A 29 -27.86 -1.89 -25.50
CA TRP A 29 -28.68 -2.81 -24.70
C TRP A 29 -30.10 -2.22 -24.58
N ALA A 30 -31.08 -3.05 -24.20
CA ALA A 30 -32.50 -2.69 -24.28
C ALA A 30 -32.87 -1.33 -23.66
N ALA A 31 -32.37 -1.04 -22.46
CA ALA A 31 -32.67 0.22 -21.76
C ALA A 31 -32.11 1.48 -22.42
N THR A 32 -31.08 1.36 -23.28
CA THR A 32 -30.48 2.50 -23.98
C THR A 32 -31.15 2.81 -25.33
N GLU A 33 -31.98 1.89 -25.83
CA GLU A 33 -32.79 2.04 -27.06
C GLU A 33 -34.20 2.58 -26.79
N GLU A 34 -34.61 2.68 -25.53
CA GLU A 34 -35.91 3.20 -25.13
C GLU A 34 -36.09 4.67 -25.54
N THR A 35 -37.32 5.07 -25.87
CA THR A 35 -37.62 6.49 -26.08
C THR A 35 -37.54 7.27 -24.78
N ARG A 36 -37.37 8.60 -24.86
CA ARG A 36 -37.31 9.47 -23.67
C ARG A 36 -38.55 9.29 -22.80
N GLU A 37 -39.73 9.21 -23.41
CA GLU A 37 -41.02 9.05 -22.74
C GLU A 37 -41.10 7.69 -22.03
N ALA A 38 -40.59 6.62 -22.64
CA ALA A 38 -40.52 5.30 -22.01
C ALA A 38 -39.58 5.30 -20.80
N VAL A 39 -38.40 5.93 -20.91
CA VAL A 39 -37.46 6.07 -19.79
C VAL A 39 -38.10 6.82 -18.62
N LEU A 40 -38.77 7.95 -18.89
CA LEU A 40 -39.45 8.73 -17.85
C LEU A 40 -40.61 7.95 -17.21
N ALA A 41 -41.42 7.24 -18.00
CA ALA A 41 -42.48 6.38 -17.48
C ALA A 41 -41.95 5.26 -16.59
N ARG A 42 -40.74 4.75 -16.87
CA ARG A 42 -40.06 3.75 -16.04
C ARG A 42 -39.56 4.33 -14.71
N ILE A 43 -39.03 5.56 -14.72
CA ILE A 43 -38.64 6.29 -13.50
C ILE A 43 -39.84 6.52 -12.58
N ASP A 44 -41.04 6.70 -13.16
CA ASP A 44 -42.29 6.88 -12.39
C ASP A 44 -42.79 5.61 -11.67
N ARG A 45 -42.18 4.44 -11.90
CA ARG A 45 -42.61 3.16 -11.33
C ARG A 45 -41.54 2.57 -10.38
N PRO A 46 -41.93 1.78 -9.36
CA PRO A 46 -40.98 0.97 -8.61
C PRO A 46 -40.19 0.03 -9.55
N PRO A 47 -38.91 -0.26 -9.27
CA PRO A 47 -38.16 0.16 -8.09
C PRO A 47 -37.61 1.59 -8.17
N LEU A 48 -37.56 2.23 -9.33
CA LEU A 48 -36.86 3.52 -9.54
C LEU A 48 -37.55 4.73 -8.91
N ARG A 49 -38.87 4.67 -8.73
CA ARG A 49 -39.66 5.73 -8.10
C ARG A 49 -39.18 6.01 -6.68
N ALA A 50 -38.70 7.22 -6.43
CA ALA A 50 -38.27 7.61 -5.09
C ALA A 50 -39.49 7.72 -4.15
N ARG A 51 -39.35 7.26 -2.90
CA ARG A 51 -40.42 7.33 -1.89
C ARG A 51 -40.78 8.77 -1.50
N VAL A 52 -39.77 9.64 -1.45
CA VAL A 52 -39.94 11.06 -1.10
C VAL A 52 -40.35 11.83 -2.34
N LYS A 53 -41.53 12.46 -2.30
CA LYS A 53 -42.13 13.19 -3.44
C LYS A 53 -41.17 14.21 -4.08
N THR A 54 -40.55 15.07 -3.27
CA THR A 54 -39.61 16.09 -3.76
C THR A 54 -38.35 15.50 -4.39
N THR A 55 -37.86 14.38 -3.87
CA THR A 55 -36.72 13.66 -4.47
C THR A 55 -37.12 13.07 -5.82
N HIS A 56 -38.32 12.49 -5.91
CA HIS A 56 -38.88 11.96 -7.15
C HIS A 56 -39.03 13.05 -8.21
N GLU A 57 -39.63 14.18 -7.87
CA GLU A 57 -39.81 15.33 -8.77
C GLU A 57 -38.47 15.86 -9.30
N ASN A 58 -37.45 15.95 -8.44
CA ASN A 58 -36.10 16.36 -8.86
C ASN A 58 -35.42 15.33 -9.77
N ARG A 59 -35.51 14.02 -9.47
CA ARG A 59 -34.97 12.94 -10.32
C ARG A 59 -35.63 12.97 -11.70
N TRP A 60 -36.96 13.03 -11.73
CA TRP A 60 -37.75 13.06 -12.96
C TRP A 60 -37.44 14.30 -13.80
N TYR A 61 -37.44 15.49 -13.16
CA TYR A 61 -37.11 16.74 -13.84
C TYR A 61 -35.70 16.70 -14.44
N GLY A 62 -34.71 16.30 -13.64
CA GLY A 62 -33.32 16.22 -14.09
C GLY A 62 -33.14 15.22 -15.22
N ALA A 63 -33.71 14.02 -15.11
CA ALA A 63 -33.65 12.99 -16.15
C ALA A 63 -34.24 13.53 -17.47
N ARG A 64 -35.41 14.17 -17.43
CA ARG A 64 -36.03 14.76 -18.62
C ARG A 64 -35.13 15.80 -19.30
N LYS A 65 -34.50 16.69 -18.52
CA LYS A 65 -33.62 17.73 -19.05
C LYS A 65 -32.33 17.16 -19.63
N ILE A 66 -31.74 16.17 -18.98
CA ILE A 66 -30.53 15.50 -19.48
C ILE A 66 -30.83 14.74 -20.78
N LEU A 67 -31.94 14.00 -20.85
CA LEU A 67 -32.32 13.28 -22.07
C LEU A 67 -32.59 14.24 -23.23
N SER A 68 -33.30 15.35 -22.99
CA SER A 68 -33.50 16.41 -23.99
C SER A 68 -32.17 17.03 -24.47
N TRP A 69 -31.21 17.20 -23.56
CA TRP A 69 -29.87 17.66 -23.91
C TRP A 69 -29.10 16.62 -24.74
N LEU A 70 -29.16 15.34 -24.37
CA LEU A 70 -28.51 14.24 -25.08
C LEU A 70 -29.09 14.01 -26.49
N GLU A 71 -30.37 14.34 -26.71
CA GLU A 71 -31.00 14.30 -28.04
C GLU A 71 -30.30 15.21 -29.07
N THR A 72 -29.55 16.22 -28.61
CA THR A 72 -28.82 17.14 -29.50
C THR A 72 -27.51 16.55 -30.06
N PHE A 73 -27.03 15.44 -29.50
CA PHE A 73 -25.82 14.75 -29.93
C PHE A 73 -26.12 13.58 -30.88
N PRO A 74 -25.20 13.24 -31.79
CA PRO A 74 -25.37 12.10 -32.69
C PRO A 74 -25.39 10.77 -31.93
N GLY A 75 -26.19 9.81 -32.40
CA GLY A 75 -26.30 8.46 -31.83
C GLY A 75 -27.72 7.90 -31.93
N ALA A 76 -27.83 6.59 -32.16
CA ALA A 76 -29.09 5.87 -32.16
C ALA A 76 -29.56 5.51 -30.74
N THR A 77 -28.63 5.33 -29.81
CA THR A 77 -28.92 4.99 -28.40
C THR A 77 -28.54 6.10 -27.43
N TRP A 78 -29.08 6.06 -26.21
CA TRP A 78 -28.69 6.99 -25.15
C TRP A 78 -27.22 6.89 -24.79
N GLN A 79 -26.63 5.69 -24.89
CA GLN A 79 -25.22 5.46 -24.61
C GLN A 79 -24.33 6.10 -25.67
N GLU A 80 -24.66 5.95 -26.96
CA GLU A 80 -23.92 6.62 -28.05
C GLU A 80 -23.99 8.14 -27.91
N ARG A 81 -25.18 8.68 -27.63
CA ARG A 81 -25.38 10.12 -27.40
C ARG A 81 -24.60 10.62 -26.18
N TRP A 82 -24.54 9.82 -25.11
CA TRP A 82 -23.72 10.12 -23.93
C TRP A 82 -22.23 10.17 -24.27
N GLN A 83 -21.72 9.21 -25.05
CA GLN A 83 -20.31 9.16 -25.44
C GLN A 83 -19.93 10.27 -26.44
N ALA A 84 -20.87 10.69 -27.30
CA ALA A 84 -20.69 11.85 -28.16
C ALA A 84 -20.75 13.20 -27.40
N SER A 85 -21.26 13.20 -26.17
CA SER A 85 -21.36 14.40 -25.34
C SER A 85 -20.03 14.75 -24.64
N PRO A 86 -19.78 16.04 -24.31
CA PRO A 86 -18.58 16.44 -23.58
C PRO A 86 -18.60 16.02 -22.10
N ALA A 87 -19.71 15.48 -21.58
CA ALA A 87 -19.87 15.20 -20.15
C ALA A 87 -18.78 14.27 -19.61
N ASN A 88 -18.49 13.19 -20.35
CA ASN A 88 -17.56 12.15 -19.92
C ASN A 88 -16.14 12.71 -19.67
N MET A 89 -15.70 13.66 -20.50
CA MET A 89 -14.40 14.34 -20.37
C MET A 89 -14.38 15.36 -19.23
N LEU A 90 -15.48 16.11 -19.05
CA LEU A 90 -15.56 17.22 -18.10
C LEU A 90 -15.70 16.76 -16.64
N GLY A 91 -16.13 15.51 -16.38
CA GLY A 91 -16.27 14.98 -15.02
C GLY A 91 -17.24 15.86 -14.21
N LEU A 92 -16.83 16.33 -13.02
CA LEU A 92 -17.67 17.18 -12.15
C LEU A 92 -18.19 18.46 -12.82
N LYS A 93 -17.54 18.93 -13.88
CA LYS A 93 -17.90 20.16 -14.61
C LYS A 93 -18.91 19.95 -15.72
N TRP A 94 -19.49 18.75 -15.84
CA TRP A 94 -20.49 18.47 -16.88
C TRP A 94 -21.71 19.39 -16.78
N THR A 95 -22.08 19.84 -15.57
CA THR A 95 -23.17 20.79 -15.34
C THR A 95 -22.88 22.17 -15.93
N ASP A 96 -21.60 22.56 -16.06
CA ASP A 96 -21.19 23.85 -16.61
C ASP A 96 -21.55 24.00 -18.10
N VAL A 97 -21.89 22.90 -18.78
CA VAL A 97 -22.35 22.90 -20.17
C VAL A 97 -23.88 22.81 -20.26
N VAL A 98 -24.49 21.97 -19.43
CA VAL A 98 -25.95 21.74 -19.46
C VAL A 98 -26.72 22.93 -18.90
N VAL A 99 -26.21 23.58 -17.85
CA VAL A 99 -26.87 24.73 -17.20
C VAL A 99 -27.01 25.93 -18.15
N PRO A 100 -25.95 26.39 -18.85
CA PRO A 100 -26.09 27.43 -19.87
C PRO A 100 -27.04 27.03 -21.00
N TRP A 101 -26.93 25.80 -21.52
CA TRP A 101 -27.80 25.31 -22.59
C TRP A 101 -29.30 25.33 -22.22
N LEU A 102 -29.64 25.02 -20.97
CA LEU A 102 -31.02 25.15 -20.47
C LEU A 102 -31.44 26.61 -20.33
N THR A 103 -30.54 27.46 -19.83
CA THR A 103 -30.81 28.89 -19.58
C THR A 103 -31.06 29.64 -20.89
N GLU A 104 -30.29 29.36 -21.94
CA GLU A 104 -30.47 29.92 -23.29
C GLU A 104 -31.84 29.59 -23.90
N ARG A 105 -32.45 28.48 -23.46
CA ARG A 105 -33.79 28.04 -23.88
C ARG A 105 -34.91 28.54 -22.97
N GLY A 106 -34.60 29.42 -22.02
CA GLY A 106 -35.55 29.95 -21.04
C GLY A 106 -36.00 28.93 -20.00
N GLU A 107 -35.26 27.83 -19.82
CA GLU A 107 -35.61 26.76 -18.88
C GLU A 107 -34.90 26.92 -17.53
N SER A 108 -35.54 26.46 -16.44
CA SER A 108 -34.99 26.54 -15.09
C SER A 108 -33.83 25.54 -14.91
N ALA A 109 -32.59 26.02 -14.91
CA ALA A 109 -31.41 25.21 -14.71
C ALA A 109 -31.18 24.88 -13.22
N ARG A 110 -31.91 23.87 -12.70
CA ARG A 110 -31.79 23.38 -11.32
C ARG A 110 -30.66 22.34 -11.21
N GLU A 111 -29.45 22.78 -10.88
CA GLU A 111 -28.27 21.92 -10.86
C GLU A 111 -28.42 20.66 -9.97
N GLU A 112 -28.98 20.79 -8.78
CA GLU A 112 -29.23 19.64 -7.88
C GLU A 112 -30.22 18.64 -8.47
N ALA A 113 -31.23 19.12 -9.22
CA ALA A 113 -32.16 18.25 -9.93
C ALA A 113 -31.44 17.51 -11.07
N LEU A 114 -30.55 18.18 -11.81
CA LEU A 114 -29.73 17.54 -12.86
C LEU A 114 -28.84 16.43 -12.27
N ARG A 115 -28.14 16.69 -11.17
CA ARG A 115 -27.32 15.66 -10.48
C ARG A 115 -28.15 14.48 -10.01
N SER A 116 -29.33 14.74 -9.45
CA SER A 116 -30.28 13.69 -9.01
C SER A 116 -30.85 12.89 -10.18
N GLY A 117 -31.16 13.56 -11.30
CA GLY A 117 -31.61 12.92 -12.54
C GLY A 117 -30.54 12.04 -13.17
N LEU A 118 -29.29 12.51 -13.21
CA LEU A 118 -28.16 11.73 -13.72
C LEU A 118 -27.95 10.45 -12.92
N LEU A 119 -28.03 10.53 -11.58
CA LEU A 119 -28.03 9.36 -10.70
C LEU A 119 -29.12 8.36 -11.10
N CYS A 120 -30.34 8.86 -11.35
CA CYS A 120 -31.46 8.01 -11.74
C CYS A 120 -31.24 7.33 -13.09
N LEU A 121 -30.70 8.02 -14.08
CA LEU A 121 -30.37 7.46 -15.40
C LEU A 121 -29.30 6.36 -15.32
N PHE A 122 -28.30 6.52 -14.45
CA PHE A 122 -27.27 5.49 -14.24
C PHE A 122 -27.84 4.27 -13.53
N VAL A 123 -28.63 4.48 -12.46
CA VAL A 123 -29.27 3.39 -11.71
C VAL A 123 -30.28 2.63 -12.56
N ALA A 124 -31.05 3.33 -13.40
CA ALA A 124 -31.98 2.77 -14.38
C ALA A 124 -31.30 2.06 -15.56
N ASP A 125 -29.96 2.07 -15.60
CA ASP A 125 -29.17 1.48 -16.66
C ASP A 125 -29.49 2.06 -18.05
N VAL A 126 -29.86 3.34 -18.13
CA VAL A 126 -30.08 4.01 -19.44
C VAL A 126 -28.74 4.39 -20.07
N ILE A 127 -27.79 4.78 -19.20
CA ILE A 127 -26.46 5.25 -19.54
C ILE A 127 -25.47 4.59 -18.57
N ARG A 128 -24.35 4.09 -19.11
CA ARG A 128 -23.22 3.58 -18.33
C ARG A 128 -22.03 4.52 -18.50
N PRO A 129 -21.67 5.26 -17.45
CA PRO A 129 -20.50 6.15 -17.48
C PRO A 129 -19.20 5.35 -17.32
N ASP A 130 -18.11 5.92 -17.81
CA ASP A 130 -16.79 5.31 -17.64
C ASP A 130 -16.31 5.43 -16.18
N LEU A 131 -15.47 4.49 -15.76
CA LEU A 131 -14.89 4.48 -14.41
C LEU A 131 -14.18 5.79 -14.02
N PRO A 132 -13.37 6.45 -14.89
CA PRO A 132 -12.77 7.74 -14.55
C PRO A 132 -13.79 8.83 -14.22
N PHE A 133 -14.94 8.84 -14.91
CA PHE A 133 -16.03 9.79 -14.66
C PHE A 133 -16.70 9.49 -13.32
N LEU A 134 -17.03 8.22 -13.04
CA LEU A 134 -17.61 7.81 -11.75
C LEU A 134 -16.71 8.15 -10.57
N LEU A 135 -15.40 7.95 -10.69
CA LEU A 135 -14.45 8.29 -9.62
C LEU A 135 -14.45 9.77 -9.25
N ARG A 136 -14.82 10.65 -10.19
CA ARG A 136 -14.92 12.10 -9.96
C ARG A 136 -16.26 12.47 -9.34
N ILE A 137 -17.36 11.81 -9.73
CA ILE A 137 -18.73 12.20 -9.33
C ILE A 137 -19.27 11.44 -8.11
N VAL A 138 -18.90 10.18 -7.93
CA VAL A 138 -19.37 9.31 -6.83
C VAL A 138 -18.60 9.65 -5.55
N GLN A 139 -18.92 10.81 -4.96
CA GLN A 139 -18.31 11.32 -3.73
C GLN A 139 -19.23 11.23 -2.52
N THR A 140 -20.53 11.01 -2.74
CA THR A 140 -21.55 11.05 -1.68
C THR A 140 -22.17 9.68 -1.44
N ARG A 141 -22.71 9.48 -0.22
CA ARG A 141 -23.37 8.23 0.18
C ARG A 141 -24.61 7.89 -0.66
N TYR A 142 -25.27 8.90 -1.23
CA TYR A 142 -26.53 8.77 -1.97
C TYR A 142 -26.41 7.87 -3.20
N TRP A 143 -25.25 7.87 -3.86
CA TRP A 143 -24.98 6.99 -5.00
C TRP A 143 -25.02 5.51 -4.60
N ARG A 144 -24.34 5.17 -3.49
CA ARG A 144 -24.35 3.80 -2.98
C ARG A 144 -25.77 3.41 -2.57
N GLU A 145 -26.46 4.25 -1.80
CA GLU A 145 -27.82 3.99 -1.33
C GLU A 145 -28.79 3.74 -2.50
N ALA A 146 -28.73 4.55 -3.55
CA ALA A 146 -29.59 4.37 -4.72
C ALA A 146 -29.29 3.09 -5.51
N VAL A 147 -28.02 2.70 -5.63
CA VAL A 147 -27.65 1.43 -6.29
C VAL A 147 -28.11 0.23 -5.46
N VAL A 148 -27.92 0.27 -4.13
CA VAL A 148 -28.40 -0.78 -3.21
C VAL A 148 -29.93 -0.89 -3.29
N GLU A 149 -30.65 0.22 -3.24
CA GLU A 149 -32.11 0.22 -3.19
C GLU A 149 -32.76 -0.21 -4.51
N HIS A 150 -32.22 0.28 -5.63
CA HIS A 150 -32.95 0.24 -6.91
C HIS A 150 -32.33 -0.67 -7.98
N ARG A 151 -31.07 -1.09 -7.83
CA ARG A 151 -30.38 -1.89 -8.85
C ARG A 151 -30.18 -3.34 -8.45
N ASP A 152 -29.57 -3.60 -7.28
CA ASP A 152 -29.34 -4.97 -6.82
C ASP A 152 -29.44 -5.12 -5.29
N PRO A 153 -30.64 -4.96 -4.71
CA PRO A 153 -30.83 -5.11 -3.26
C PRO A 153 -30.45 -6.51 -2.76
N ALA A 154 -30.70 -7.56 -3.55
CA ALA A 154 -30.37 -8.93 -3.18
C ALA A 154 -28.86 -9.19 -3.16
N GLY A 155 -28.11 -8.65 -4.12
CA GLY A 155 -26.65 -8.75 -4.14
C GLY A 155 -25.98 -8.07 -2.95
N PHE A 156 -26.44 -6.87 -2.58
CA PHE A 156 -25.91 -6.19 -1.41
C PHE A 156 -26.34 -6.84 -0.09
N ALA A 157 -27.55 -7.42 -0.01
CA ALA A 157 -27.95 -8.22 1.15
C ALA A 157 -27.02 -9.42 1.37
N ARG A 158 -26.60 -10.12 0.30
CA ARG A 158 -25.61 -11.21 0.41
C ARG A 158 -24.26 -10.75 0.94
N ILE A 159 -23.79 -9.57 0.54
CA ILE A 159 -22.55 -8.98 1.08
C ILE A 159 -22.71 -8.68 2.58
N GLU A 160 -23.88 -8.18 2.98
CA GLU A 160 -24.21 -7.92 4.39
C GLU A 160 -24.26 -9.19 5.24
N GLU A 161 -24.77 -10.28 4.68
CA GLU A 161 -24.82 -11.60 5.33
C GLU A 161 -23.44 -12.27 5.45
N SER A 162 -22.56 -12.06 4.45
CA SER A 162 -21.27 -12.75 4.39
C SER A 162 -20.13 -12.06 5.16
N ALA A 163 -20.30 -10.80 5.56
CA ALA A 163 -19.22 -10.00 6.15
C ALA A 163 -19.56 -9.48 7.54
N ASP A 164 -18.51 -9.22 8.35
CA ASP A 164 -18.68 -8.68 9.70
C ASP A 164 -19.39 -7.29 9.63
N PRO A 165 -20.53 -7.11 10.34
CA PRO A 165 -21.24 -5.83 10.40
C PRO A 165 -20.36 -4.66 10.85
N ILE A 166 -19.34 -4.91 11.68
CA ILE A 166 -18.37 -3.91 12.13
C ILE A 166 -17.48 -3.47 10.96
N VAL A 167 -17.06 -4.41 10.11
CA VAL A 167 -16.23 -4.12 8.94
C VAL A 167 -17.04 -3.34 7.91
N LEU A 168 -18.28 -3.74 7.63
CA LEU A 168 -19.16 -3.06 6.66
C LEU A 168 -19.52 -1.64 7.10
N SER A 169 -19.75 -1.42 8.39
CA SER A 169 -20.04 -0.10 8.96
C SER A 169 -18.82 0.81 9.08
N SER A 170 -17.61 0.27 8.94
CA SER A 170 -16.37 1.05 8.98
C SER A 170 -16.23 1.94 7.73
N ARG A 171 -15.46 3.03 7.84
CA ARG A 171 -15.13 3.87 6.67
C ARG A 171 -14.56 3.06 5.48
N PRO A 172 -13.65 2.09 5.68
CA PRO A 172 -13.24 1.15 4.64
C PRO A 172 -14.38 0.33 4.04
N GLY A 173 -15.27 -0.24 4.85
CA GLY A 173 -16.41 -1.03 4.36
C GLY A 173 -17.37 -0.20 3.53
N LEU A 174 -17.72 1.00 4.00
CA LEU A 174 -18.55 1.94 3.26
C LEU A 174 -17.93 2.33 1.91
N LYS A 175 -16.61 2.50 1.87
CA LYS A 175 -15.86 2.76 0.62
C LYS A 175 -15.86 1.54 -0.30
N ALA A 176 -15.72 0.34 0.26
CA ALA A 176 -15.77 -0.91 -0.48
C ALA A 176 -17.13 -1.11 -1.16
N CYS A 177 -18.24 -0.90 -0.44
CA CYS A 177 -19.57 -0.96 -1.04
C CYS A 177 -19.76 0.12 -2.12
N THR A 178 -19.17 1.31 -1.97
CA THR A 178 -19.15 2.32 -3.03
C THR A 178 -18.37 1.84 -4.26
N GLN A 179 -17.25 1.14 -4.09
CA GLN A 179 -16.48 0.55 -5.19
C GLN A 179 -17.27 -0.51 -5.95
N ILE A 180 -17.99 -1.39 -5.23
CA ILE A 180 -18.90 -2.37 -5.83
C ILE A 180 -20.00 -1.67 -6.62
N ALA A 181 -20.63 -0.64 -6.04
CA ALA A 181 -21.65 0.15 -6.74
C ALA A 181 -21.11 0.82 -8.01
N MET A 182 -19.86 1.33 -8.00
CA MET A 182 -19.24 1.91 -9.20
C MET A 182 -19.06 0.86 -10.31
N ILE A 183 -18.69 -0.38 -9.98
CA ILE A 183 -18.58 -1.46 -10.97
C ILE A 183 -19.95 -1.74 -11.60
N LEU A 184 -21.01 -1.84 -10.80
CA LEU A 184 -22.38 -2.04 -11.29
C LEU A 184 -22.85 -0.92 -12.22
N LEU A 185 -22.54 0.34 -11.88
CA LEU A 185 -22.88 1.51 -12.70
C LEU A 185 -22.10 1.54 -14.01
N ALA A 186 -20.83 1.16 -14.00
CA ALA A 186 -19.98 1.18 -15.21
C ALA A 186 -20.24 -0.01 -16.14
N LYS A 187 -20.47 -1.21 -15.59
CA LYS A 187 -20.51 -2.45 -16.37
C LYS A 187 -21.91 -3.04 -16.53
N GLY A 188 -22.89 -2.60 -15.76
CA GLY A 188 -24.19 -3.26 -15.72
C GLY A 188 -24.23 -4.51 -14.85
N GLY A 189 -25.39 -5.14 -14.82
CA GLY A 189 -25.65 -6.35 -14.04
C GLY A 189 -25.75 -6.10 -12.54
N GLY A 190 -25.74 -7.21 -11.79
CA GLY A 190 -25.71 -7.23 -10.33
C GLY A 190 -24.34 -7.59 -9.78
N VAL A 191 -24.28 -7.75 -8.46
CA VAL A 191 -23.10 -8.18 -7.70
C VAL A 191 -22.62 -9.56 -8.18
N SER A 192 -23.55 -10.45 -8.57
CA SER A 192 -23.24 -11.78 -9.11
C SER A 192 -22.51 -11.78 -10.45
N ASP A 193 -22.53 -10.66 -11.17
CA ASP A 193 -21.90 -10.57 -12.47
C ASP A 193 -20.48 -10.00 -12.38
N ILE A 194 -20.06 -9.52 -11.19
CA ILE A 194 -18.74 -8.91 -11.02
C ILE A 194 -17.66 -9.97 -11.19
N THR A 195 -16.68 -9.64 -12.04
CA THR A 195 -15.51 -10.49 -12.30
C THR A 195 -14.27 -9.96 -11.59
N VAL A 196 -13.25 -10.82 -11.47
CA VAL A 196 -11.92 -10.41 -11.01
C VAL A 196 -11.39 -9.27 -11.90
N GLY A 197 -11.53 -9.38 -13.22
CA GLY A 197 -11.08 -8.38 -14.19
C GLY A 197 -11.67 -6.99 -13.95
N ASP A 198 -12.97 -6.88 -13.65
CA ASP A 198 -13.61 -5.59 -13.32
C ASP A 198 -12.98 -4.94 -12.09
N CYS A 199 -12.59 -5.76 -11.11
CA CYS A 199 -11.94 -5.28 -9.90
C CYS A 199 -10.52 -4.78 -10.19
N ILE A 200 -9.79 -5.42 -11.11
CA ILE A 200 -8.47 -4.98 -11.57
C ILE A 200 -8.59 -3.64 -12.29
N GLU A 201 -9.52 -3.53 -13.23
CA GLU A 201 -9.77 -2.33 -14.03
C GLU A 201 -10.12 -1.11 -13.16
N LEU A 202 -11.00 -1.30 -12.17
CA LEU A 202 -11.30 -0.24 -11.19
C LEU A 202 -10.04 0.20 -10.44
N ARG A 203 -9.19 -0.74 -9.98
CA ARG A 203 -7.97 -0.40 -9.23
C ARG A 203 -6.93 0.32 -10.08
N GLN A 204 -6.77 -0.06 -11.34
CA GLN A 204 -5.89 0.65 -12.29
C GLN A 204 -6.40 2.07 -12.51
N THR A 205 -7.70 2.21 -12.76
CA THR A 205 -8.34 3.51 -12.95
C THR A 205 -8.18 4.41 -11.71
N GLU A 206 -8.39 3.88 -10.50
CA GLU A 206 -8.17 4.62 -9.25
C GLU A 206 -6.71 5.04 -9.06
N THR A 207 -5.75 4.25 -9.53
CA THR A 207 -4.32 4.55 -9.41
C THR A 207 -3.92 5.70 -10.34
N VAL A 208 -4.41 5.67 -11.59
CA VAL A 208 -4.19 6.73 -12.58
C VAL A 208 -4.90 8.02 -12.17
N ALA A 209 -6.19 7.95 -11.83
CA ALA A 209 -7.03 9.13 -11.64
C ALA A 209 -6.78 9.87 -10.31
N LEU A 210 -6.32 9.19 -9.26
CA LEU A 210 -6.21 9.80 -7.93
C LEU A 210 -4.77 10.13 -7.51
N GLU A 211 -3.77 9.84 -8.34
CA GLU A 211 -2.32 9.98 -8.05
C GLU A 211 -1.89 9.40 -6.67
N LYS A 212 -2.74 8.57 -6.05
CA LYS A 212 -2.60 8.11 -4.66
C LYS A 212 -2.17 6.66 -4.65
N ARG A 213 -0.88 6.44 -4.40
CA ARG A 213 -0.34 5.11 -4.05
C ARG A 213 -0.90 4.66 -2.70
N GLY A 214 -1.51 3.48 -2.67
CA GLY A 214 -1.63 2.65 -1.46
C GLY A 214 -2.54 3.17 -0.34
N GLY A 215 -3.54 2.36 0.00
CA GLY A 215 -4.29 2.47 1.24
C GLY A 215 -5.13 1.21 1.40
N ASP A 216 -5.11 0.61 2.59
CA ASP A 216 -5.74 -0.70 2.85
C ASP A 216 -7.24 -0.72 2.53
N SER A 217 -7.91 0.42 2.68
CA SER A 217 -9.34 0.56 2.38
C SER A 217 -9.69 0.41 0.90
N ARG A 218 -8.71 0.38 -0.02
CA ARG A 218 -8.97 0.31 -1.46
C ARG A 218 -9.09 -1.10 -2.00
N PHE A 219 -8.76 -2.13 -1.22
CA PHE A 219 -8.82 -3.54 -1.66
C PHE A 219 -9.93 -4.34 -0.98
N LEU A 220 -10.55 -3.78 0.06
CA LEU A 220 -11.55 -4.48 0.87
C LEU A 220 -12.75 -4.95 0.03
N PHE A 221 -13.16 -4.21 -1.00
CA PHE A 221 -14.27 -4.62 -1.86
C PHE A 221 -14.01 -5.96 -2.57
N TYR A 222 -12.77 -6.21 -2.99
CA TYR A 222 -12.40 -7.48 -3.60
C TYR A 222 -12.44 -8.62 -2.58
N SER A 223 -11.93 -8.38 -1.37
CA SER A 223 -11.99 -9.37 -0.29
C SER A 223 -13.44 -9.71 0.06
N LEU A 224 -14.33 -8.71 0.19
CA LEU A 224 -15.76 -8.94 0.44
C LEU A 224 -16.40 -9.83 -0.63
N LEU A 225 -16.15 -9.55 -1.91
CA LEU A 225 -16.68 -10.36 -3.01
C LEU A 225 -16.09 -11.78 -3.00
N LYS A 226 -14.78 -11.92 -2.73
CA LYS A 226 -14.10 -13.21 -2.66
C LYS A 226 -14.62 -14.06 -1.50
N ASP A 227 -14.74 -13.48 -0.31
CA ASP A 227 -15.21 -14.16 0.91
C ASP A 227 -16.68 -14.58 0.79
N MET A 228 -17.47 -13.81 0.04
CA MET A 228 -18.84 -14.18 -0.37
C MET A 228 -18.87 -15.35 -1.39
N GLY A 229 -17.71 -15.76 -1.94
CA GLY A 229 -17.62 -16.84 -2.93
C GLY A 229 -17.90 -16.41 -4.37
N GLN A 230 -17.81 -15.13 -4.70
CA GLN A 230 -18.09 -14.59 -6.04
C GLN A 230 -17.10 -15.05 -7.12
N PHE A 231 -15.86 -15.34 -6.73
CA PHE A 231 -14.76 -15.56 -7.67
C PHE A 231 -14.33 -17.04 -7.74
N PRO A 232 -13.79 -17.47 -8.90
CA PRO A 232 -13.34 -18.86 -9.06
C PRO A 232 -12.18 -19.20 -8.11
N PRO A 233 -11.93 -20.50 -7.83
CA PRO A 233 -10.91 -20.93 -6.88
C PRO A 233 -9.49 -20.47 -7.21
N ASP A 234 -9.18 -20.27 -8.50
CA ASP A 234 -7.89 -19.78 -9.00
C ASP A 234 -7.73 -18.26 -8.92
N ALA A 235 -8.79 -17.53 -8.53
CA ALA A 235 -8.73 -16.09 -8.36
C ALA A 235 -7.70 -15.69 -7.28
N PRO A 236 -6.95 -14.58 -7.47
CA PRO A 236 -5.96 -14.12 -6.50
C PRO A 236 -6.52 -14.01 -5.08
N ALA A 237 -5.70 -14.33 -4.06
CA ALA A 237 -6.12 -14.19 -2.67
C ALA A 237 -6.43 -12.72 -2.32
N THR A 238 -5.64 -11.78 -2.84
CA THR A 238 -5.84 -10.34 -2.65
C THR A 238 -5.42 -9.57 -3.90
N LEU A 239 -6.05 -8.42 -4.15
CA LEU A 239 -5.59 -7.46 -5.15
C LEU A 239 -4.52 -6.49 -4.61
N ARG A 240 -4.11 -6.60 -3.35
CA ARG A 240 -2.95 -5.84 -2.82
C ARG A 240 -1.71 -6.11 -3.66
N ALA A 241 -1.59 -7.36 -4.12
CA ALA A 241 -0.59 -7.76 -5.08
C ALA A 241 -0.57 -6.82 -6.28
N LEU A 242 -1.67 -6.36 -6.87
CA LEU A 242 -1.61 -5.44 -8.02
C LEU A 242 -0.94 -4.07 -7.75
N ALA A 243 -0.93 -3.59 -6.50
CA ALA A 243 -0.22 -2.34 -6.15
C ALA A 243 1.25 -2.56 -5.78
N VAL A 244 1.59 -3.78 -5.33
CA VAL A 244 2.98 -4.20 -5.06
C VAL A 244 3.64 -4.77 -6.34
N PHE A 245 2.83 -5.39 -7.20
CA PHE A 245 3.09 -6.03 -8.49
C PHE A 245 2.54 -5.18 -9.65
N SER A 246 2.50 -3.86 -9.53
CA SER A 246 2.48 -2.98 -10.72
C SER A 246 3.80 -3.08 -11.52
N GLY A 247 4.48 -4.24 -11.48
CA GLY A 247 5.81 -4.51 -11.98
C GLY A 247 6.88 -3.99 -11.03
N GLN A 248 7.95 -4.77 -10.86
CA GLN A 248 9.27 -4.17 -10.77
C GLN A 248 9.44 -3.34 -12.05
N PHE A 249 9.76 -2.06 -11.90
CA PHE A 249 9.94 -1.19 -13.04
C PHE A 249 11.21 -1.59 -13.77
N THR A 250 11.16 -1.59 -15.09
CA THR A 250 12.34 -1.76 -15.93
C THR A 250 13.31 -0.59 -15.71
N SER A 251 14.58 -0.78 -16.09
CA SER A 251 15.60 0.27 -16.08
C SER A 251 15.10 1.55 -16.76
N ALA A 252 14.47 1.41 -17.94
CA ALA A 252 13.88 2.50 -18.71
C ALA A 252 12.81 3.26 -17.92
N GLU A 253 11.81 2.55 -17.38
CA GLU A 253 10.71 3.19 -16.67
C GLU A 253 11.15 3.85 -15.36
N LEU A 254 12.18 3.31 -14.68
CA LEU A 254 12.74 3.95 -13.49
C LEU A 254 13.39 5.30 -13.82
N VAL A 255 14.11 5.39 -14.94
CA VAL A 255 14.81 6.60 -15.36
C VAL A 255 13.84 7.63 -15.95
N ASP A 256 12.86 7.18 -16.74
CA ASP A 256 11.90 8.06 -17.43
C ASP A 256 11.03 8.90 -16.47
N ARG A 257 10.85 8.44 -15.22
CA ARG A 257 10.21 9.21 -14.14
C ARG A 257 10.83 10.59 -13.93
N TYR A 258 12.10 10.76 -14.26
CA TYR A 258 12.85 11.97 -14.00
C TYR A 258 12.97 12.90 -15.22
N GLN A 259 12.47 12.47 -16.38
CA GLN A 259 12.38 13.28 -17.60
C GLN A 259 13.72 13.98 -17.93
N LEU A 260 14.76 13.15 -18.09
CA LEU A 260 16.08 13.63 -18.51
C LEU A 260 15.97 14.23 -19.91
N GLU A 261 16.49 15.43 -20.08
CA GLU A 261 16.39 16.19 -21.34
C GLU A 261 17.33 15.62 -22.40
N TYR A 262 18.55 15.28 -22.01
CA TYR A 262 19.54 14.73 -22.93
C TYR A 262 19.40 13.20 -23.06
N ARG A 263 18.68 12.77 -24.10
CA ARG A 263 18.37 11.36 -24.38
C ARG A 263 19.59 10.42 -24.40
N PRO A 264 20.75 10.79 -25.00
CA PRO A 264 21.90 9.89 -24.99
C PRO A 264 22.41 9.51 -23.59
N VAL A 265 22.38 10.43 -22.62
CA VAL A 265 22.77 10.08 -21.23
C VAL A 265 21.65 9.33 -20.51
N ARG A 266 20.38 9.59 -20.84
CA ARG A 266 19.26 8.77 -20.38
C ARG A 266 19.48 7.31 -20.79
N ASP A 267 19.78 7.06 -22.06
CA ASP A 267 19.96 5.71 -22.59
C ASP A 267 21.19 5.04 -21.97
N LEU A 268 22.29 5.78 -21.77
CA LEU A 268 23.45 5.29 -21.01
C LEU A 268 23.09 4.83 -19.60
N ILE A 269 22.32 5.63 -18.84
CA ILE A 269 21.94 5.27 -17.47
C ILE A 269 21.05 4.02 -17.50
N VAL A 270 20.16 3.89 -18.49
CA VAL A 270 19.30 2.71 -18.67
C VAL A 270 20.12 1.48 -18.99
N ASP A 271 21.10 1.57 -19.89
CA ASP A 271 22.00 0.47 -20.23
C ASP A 271 22.82 0.04 -19.01
N TYR A 272 23.40 0.99 -18.28
CA TYR A 272 24.16 0.71 -17.08
C TYR A 272 23.32 0.00 -16.01
N LEU A 273 22.09 0.46 -15.80
CA LEU A 273 21.16 -0.16 -14.86
C LEU A 273 20.80 -1.59 -15.28
N SER A 274 20.59 -1.82 -16.57
CA SER A 274 20.27 -3.15 -17.12
C SER A 274 21.42 -4.14 -16.89
N GLU A 275 22.68 -3.73 -17.08
CA GLU A 275 23.84 -4.58 -16.77
C GLU A 275 23.97 -4.88 -15.26
N ARG A 276 23.61 -3.91 -14.41
CA ARG A 276 23.70 -4.07 -12.95
C ARG A 276 22.52 -4.85 -12.35
N GLN A 277 21.38 -4.89 -13.04
CA GLN A 277 20.12 -5.44 -12.52
C GLN A 277 20.25 -6.88 -11.97
N PRO A 278 20.93 -7.83 -12.64
CA PRO A 278 21.00 -9.22 -12.16
C PRO A 278 21.73 -9.39 -10.82
N ALA A 279 22.58 -8.43 -10.45
CA ALA A 279 23.40 -8.49 -9.24
C ALA A 279 22.78 -7.76 -8.03
N LEU A 280 21.64 -7.10 -8.20
CA LEU A 280 21.04 -6.22 -7.19
C LEU A 280 19.65 -6.71 -6.77
N ASP A 281 19.34 -6.60 -5.48
CA ASP A 281 17.95 -6.65 -5.05
C ASP A 281 17.20 -5.40 -5.56
N TYR A 282 15.88 -5.52 -5.74
CA TYR A 282 15.11 -4.46 -6.39
C TYR A 282 15.13 -3.12 -5.62
N ALA A 283 15.22 -3.14 -4.28
CA ALA A 283 15.28 -1.89 -3.51
C ALA A 283 16.62 -1.17 -3.73
N SER A 284 17.72 -1.93 -3.79
CA SER A 284 19.04 -1.40 -4.15
C SER A 284 19.08 -0.91 -5.61
N PHE A 285 18.44 -1.63 -6.53
CA PHE A 285 18.30 -1.26 -7.94
C PHE A 285 17.50 0.05 -8.11
N GLU A 286 16.35 0.18 -7.45
CA GLU A 286 15.54 1.41 -7.47
C GLU A 286 16.27 2.60 -6.82
N ASP A 287 17.02 2.39 -5.74
CA ASP A 287 17.86 3.44 -5.14
C ASP A 287 18.98 3.88 -6.09
N LEU A 288 19.65 2.94 -6.76
CA LEU A 288 20.70 3.25 -7.75
C LEU A 288 20.15 4.06 -8.92
N ALA A 289 19.00 3.66 -9.49
CA ALA A 289 18.35 4.41 -10.56
C ALA A 289 18.00 5.85 -10.12
N ARG A 290 17.45 6.00 -8.91
CA ARG A 290 17.16 7.32 -8.32
C ARG A 290 18.44 8.14 -8.11
N VAL A 291 19.55 7.53 -7.68
CA VAL A 291 20.81 8.25 -7.51
C VAL A 291 21.34 8.76 -8.85
N LEU A 292 21.41 7.91 -9.88
CA LEU A 292 21.98 8.28 -11.18
C LEU A 292 21.10 9.26 -11.95
N ALA A 293 19.80 8.98 -12.04
CA ALA A 293 18.89 9.79 -12.85
C ALA A 293 18.51 11.10 -12.13
N LEU A 294 18.06 11.06 -10.87
CA LEU A 294 17.58 12.27 -10.18
C LEU A 294 18.71 13.08 -9.55
N HIS A 295 19.51 12.43 -8.69
CA HIS A 295 20.46 13.15 -7.85
C HIS A 295 21.72 13.57 -8.60
N PHE A 296 22.11 12.79 -9.60
CA PHE A 296 23.25 13.09 -10.44
C PHE A 296 22.80 13.86 -11.70
N TRP A 297 22.26 13.18 -12.71
CA TRP A 297 22.09 13.80 -14.03
C TRP A 297 21.01 14.88 -14.09
N LYS A 298 19.79 14.63 -13.58
CA LYS A 298 18.73 15.65 -13.60
C LYS A 298 19.12 16.89 -12.79
N ASN A 299 19.85 16.70 -11.68
CA ASN A 299 20.38 17.85 -10.94
C ASN A 299 21.37 18.66 -11.78
N LEU A 300 22.24 18.01 -12.54
CA LEU A 300 23.17 18.70 -13.44
C LEU A 300 22.42 19.46 -14.53
N GLU A 301 21.45 18.83 -15.21
CA GLU A 301 20.63 19.48 -16.25
C GLU A 301 19.92 20.73 -15.74
N VAL A 302 19.31 20.66 -14.55
CA VAL A 302 18.57 21.78 -13.96
C VAL A 302 19.46 22.99 -13.67
N HIS A 303 20.73 22.78 -13.33
CA HIS A 303 21.65 23.85 -12.94
C HIS A 303 22.66 24.23 -14.04
N HIS A 304 22.82 23.39 -15.06
CA HIS A 304 23.69 23.59 -16.21
C HIS A 304 22.94 23.17 -17.49
N PRO A 305 22.00 24.01 -17.98
CA PRO A 305 21.21 23.69 -19.16
C PRO A 305 22.09 23.40 -20.37
N GLY A 306 21.76 22.36 -21.12
CA GLY A 306 22.51 21.94 -22.29
C GLY A 306 23.79 21.13 -22.00
N ILE A 307 23.99 20.66 -20.76
CA ILE A 307 25.07 19.71 -20.44
C ILE A 307 24.89 18.39 -21.21
N LYS A 308 25.96 17.92 -21.86
CA LYS A 308 25.94 16.72 -22.73
C LYS A 308 27.06 15.72 -22.43
N SER A 309 28.01 16.08 -21.58
CA SER A 309 29.23 15.30 -21.33
C SER A 309 29.30 14.80 -19.90
N LEU A 310 29.81 13.58 -19.71
CA LEU A 310 30.18 13.05 -18.40
C LEU A 310 31.52 13.60 -17.91
N HIS A 311 32.35 14.18 -18.77
CA HIS A 311 33.57 14.88 -18.37
C HIS A 311 33.20 16.24 -17.77
N LEU A 312 32.98 16.26 -16.45
CA LEU A 312 32.53 17.47 -15.75
C LEU A 312 33.70 18.39 -15.41
N ASP A 313 33.52 19.67 -15.67
CA ASP A 313 34.42 20.70 -15.15
C ASP A 313 34.45 20.67 -13.61
N ARG A 314 35.63 20.99 -13.05
CA ARG A 314 35.85 20.96 -11.59
C ARG A 314 34.86 21.85 -10.83
N SER A 315 34.51 23.00 -11.38
CA SER A 315 33.55 23.94 -10.79
C SER A 315 32.13 23.37 -10.77
N VAL A 316 31.69 22.78 -11.89
CA VAL A 316 30.38 22.11 -12.05
C VAL A 316 30.25 20.95 -11.06
N ALA A 317 31.26 20.07 -11.02
CA ALA A 317 31.31 18.94 -10.10
C ALA A 317 31.28 19.39 -8.63
N SER A 318 32.02 20.45 -8.27
CA SER A 318 32.04 20.97 -6.90
C SER A 318 30.70 21.57 -6.50
N ALA A 319 30.07 22.37 -7.37
CA ALA A 319 28.76 22.95 -7.12
C ALA A 319 27.67 21.88 -6.97
N TRP A 320 27.70 20.84 -7.81
CA TRP A 320 26.82 19.67 -7.68
C TRP A 320 26.98 18.96 -6.34
N LYS A 321 28.23 18.67 -5.93
CA LYS A 321 28.53 18.05 -4.64
C LYS A 321 28.02 18.89 -3.47
N GLU A 322 28.21 20.21 -3.49
CA GLU A 322 27.69 21.10 -2.43
C GLU A 322 26.17 21.03 -2.29
N ARG A 323 25.41 21.05 -3.40
CA ARG A 323 23.95 20.94 -3.38
C ARG A 323 23.46 19.63 -2.76
N LEU A 324 24.21 18.54 -2.91
CA LEU A 324 23.83 17.24 -2.37
C LEU A 324 24.09 17.10 -0.85
N ARG A 325 24.92 17.95 -0.25
CA ARG A 325 25.27 17.86 1.18
C ARG A 325 24.08 18.02 2.10
N THR A 326 23.07 18.76 1.67
CA THR A 326 21.86 19.00 2.46
C THR A 326 20.61 18.50 1.75
N LYS A 327 19.53 18.41 2.50
CA LYS A 327 18.19 18.21 1.95
C LYS A 327 17.23 19.16 2.67
N THR A 328 16.39 19.81 1.90
CA THR A 328 15.27 20.60 2.41
C THR A 328 14.05 19.70 2.47
N THR A 329 13.44 19.58 3.64
CA THR A 329 12.22 18.80 3.82
C THR A 329 11.16 19.65 4.49
N PRO A 330 9.94 19.72 3.95
CA PRO A 330 8.83 20.38 4.63
C PRO A 330 8.49 19.59 5.90
N ARG A 331 8.55 20.25 7.06
CA ARG A 331 8.20 19.68 8.35
C ARG A 331 6.98 20.41 8.90
N ARG A 332 5.93 19.64 9.17
CA ARG A 332 4.72 20.16 9.80
C ARG A 332 4.97 20.33 11.30
N LYS A 333 4.73 21.53 11.80
CA LYS A 333 4.79 21.86 13.23
C LYS A 333 3.48 21.44 13.93
N PRO A 334 3.47 21.35 15.28
CA PRO A 334 2.26 21.02 16.05
C PRO A 334 1.11 22.01 15.85
N ASP A 335 1.41 23.26 15.50
CA ASP A 335 0.45 24.32 15.17
C ASP A 335 -0.19 24.17 13.76
N GLY A 336 0.21 23.14 13.00
CA GLY A 336 -0.29 22.87 11.66
C GLY A 336 0.46 23.58 10.54
N THR A 337 1.36 24.52 10.85
CA THR A 337 2.19 25.24 9.87
C THR A 337 3.26 24.32 9.26
N VAL A 338 3.59 24.53 7.99
CA VAL A 338 4.64 23.79 7.30
C VAL A 338 5.87 24.68 7.21
N VAL A 339 6.97 24.25 7.82
CA VAL A 339 8.25 24.96 7.76
C VAL A 339 9.25 24.12 7.00
N GLU A 340 9.98 24.75 6.08
CA GLU A 340 11.10 24.10 5.41
C GLU A 340 12.28 23.95 6.36
N VAL A 341 12.72 22.69 6.56
CA VAL A 341 13.87 22.39 7.41
C VAL A 341 14.98 21.82 6.55
N THR A 342 16.09 22.55 6.49
CA THR A 342 17.32 22.09 5.83
C THR A 342 18.14 21.26 6.81
N THR A 343 18.45 20.02 6.42
CA THR A 343 19.24 19.09 7.24
C THR A 343 20.41 18.50 6.45
N PRO A 344 21.54 18.18 7.11
CA PRO A 344 22.61 17.42 6.47
C PRO A 344 22.11 16.07 5.93
N ARG A 345 22.50 15.71 4.71
CA ARG A 345 22.09 14.47 4.05
C ARG A 345 22.92 13.30 4.56
N ALA A 346 22.28 12.42 5.33
CA ALA A 346 22.93 11.21 5.85
C ALA A 346 23.39 10.22 4.76
N SER A 347 22.82 10.27 3.56
CA SER A 347 23.18 9.44 2.41
C SER A 347 24.19 10.08 1.45
N TYR A 348 24.78 11.22 1.82
CA TYR A 348 25.69 11.96 0.94
C TYR A 348 26.87 11.10 0.45
N ALA A 349 27.59 10.44 1.35
CA ALA A 349 28.72 9.59 0.99
C ALA A 349 28.31 8.37 0.14
N SER A 350 27.16 7.74 0.42
CA SER A 350 26.68 6.60 -0.38
C SER A 350 26.23 7.02 -1.79
N LEU A 351 25.67 8.21 -1.92
CA LEU A 351 25.29 8.80 -3.20
C LEU A 351 26.53 9.07 -4.06
N LEU A 352 27.53 9.75 -3.50
CA LEU A 352 28.82 9.96 -4.18
C LEU A 352 29.49 8.63 -4.54
N GLY A 353 29.42 7.66 -3.63
CA GLY A 353 29.87 6.29 -3.86
C GLY A 353 29.30 5.66 -5.12
N SER A 354 27.97 5.74 -5.26
CA SER A 354 27.25 5.14 -6.39
C SER A 354 27.60 5.82 -7.71
N VAL A 355 27.74 7.15 -7.71
CA VAL A 355 28.18 7.90 -8.90
C VAL A 355 29.64 7.59 -9.23
N ARG A 356 30.54 7.49 -8.25
CA ARG A 356 31.94 7.09 -8.52
C ARG A 356 32.02 5.69 -9.11
N ALA A 357 31.26 4.73 -8.57
CA ALA A 357 31.18 3.38 -9.11
C ALA A 357 30.72 3.39 -10.57
N PHE A 358 29.65 4.14 -10.89
CA PHE A 358 29.17 4.32 -12.26
C PHE A 358 30.26 4.77 -13.25
N TYR A 359 31.05 5.79 -12.89
CA TYR A 359 32.16 6.25 -13.73
C TYR A 359 33.26 5.20 -13.91
N LEU A 360 33.61 4.48 -12.84
CA LEU A 360 34.67 3.47 -12.88
C LEU A 360 34.23 2.22 -13.65
N ASP A 361 32.98 1.80 -13.48
CA ASP A 361 32.38 0.69 -14.19
C ASP A 361 32.35 0.98 -15.70
N ILE A 362 31.90 2.17 -16.12
CA ILE A 362 31.94 2.58 -17.54
C ILE A 362 33.36 2.57 -18.08
N ALA A 363 34.34 3.09 -17.32
CA ALA A 363 35.74 3.11 -17.75
C ALA A 363 36.31 1.69 -17.92
N GLN A 364 35.93 0.75 -17.05
CA GLN A 364 36.31 -0.66 -17.15
C GLN A 364 35.61 -1.33 -18.34
N TRP A 365 34.29 -1.20 -18.46
CA TRP A 365 33.51 -1.82 -19.54
C TRP A 365 33.85 -1.24 -20.92
N ALA A 366 34.35 -0.01 -21.00
CA ALA A 366 34.89 0.55 -22.24
C ALA A 366 36.11 -0.19 -22.77
N LEU A 367 36.85 -0.93 -21.93
CA LEU A 367 37.95 -1.79 -22.38
C LEU A 367 37.44 -3.10 -23.00
N GLU A 368 36.27 -3.57 -22.57
CA GLU A 368 35.66 -4.84 -22.98
C GLU A 368 34.72 -4.65 -24.19
N GLU A 369 33.88 -3.61 -24.17
CA GLU A 369 32.96 -3.22 -25.23
C GLU A 369 33.14 -1.72 -25.61
N PRO A 370 34.18 -1.38 -26.39
CA PRO A 370 34.53 0.02 -26.68
C PRO A 370 33.47 0.80 -27.45
N THR A 371 32.71 0.16 -28.33
CA THR A 371 31.67 0.83 -29.13
C THR A 371 30.49 1.28 -28.30
N ARG A 372 30.14 0.53 -27.24
CA ARG A 372 29.01 0.80 -26.36
C ARG A 372 29.36 1.78 -25.24
N TRP A 373 30.45 1.53 -24.52
CA TRP A 373 30.83 2.30 -23.32
C TRP A 373 31.92 3.34 -23.56
N GLY A 374 32.75 3.15 -24.60
CA GLY A 374 33.90 4.02 -24.90
C GLY A 374 33.56 5.50 -25.07
N PRO A 375 32.49 5.89 -25.80
CA PRO A 375 32.09 7.30 -25.93
C PRO A 375 31.77 7.98 -24.59
N TRP A 376 31.49 7.21 -23.54
CA TRP A 376 31.06 7.68 -22.23
C TRP A 376 32.16 7.62 -21.17
N ALA A 377 33.31 7.01 -21.49
CA ALA A 377 34.42 6.88 -20.56
C ALA A 377 35.00 8.26 -20.21
N ALA A 378 34.93 8.62 -18.93
CA ALA A 378 35.40 9.90 -18.41
C ALA A 378 36.02 9.74 -17.02
N PRO A 379 36.95 10.61 -16.61
CA PRO A 379 37.47 10.64 -15.25
C PRO A 379 36.35 10.96 -14.25
N SER A 380 36.33 10.23 -13.13
CA SER A 380 35.32 10.44 -12.09
C SER A 380 35.50 11.80 -11.40
N PRO A 381 34.42 12.60 -11.23
CA PRO A 381 34.46 13.89 -10.53
C PRO A 381 34.61 13.78 -9.00
N ILE A 382 34.73 12.55 -8.49
CA ILE A 382 34.73 12.22 -7.06
C ILE A 382 36.00 11.42 -6.77
N SER A 383 36.86 11.94 -5.90
CA SER A 383 38.07 11.23 -5.46
C SER A 383 37.75 10.12 -4.46
N GLY A 384 38.64 9.12 -4.31
CA GLY A 384 38.46 8.05 -3.32
C GLY A 384 38.40 8.55 -1.86
N ASN A 385 39.09 9.65 -1.56
CA ASN A 385 39.12 10.25 -0.22
C ASN A 385 37.79 10.88 0.20
N GLU A 386 36.97 11.30 -0.78
CA GLU A 386 35.65 11.89 -0.53
C GLU A 386 34.60 10.85 -0.08
N ILE A 387 34.91 9.55 -0.20
CA ILE A 387 33.96 8.45 0.03
C ILE A 387 34.40 7.56 1.20
N THR A 388 34.71 8.17 2.34
CA THR A 388 35.10 7.40 3.53
C THR A 388 33.88 6.91 4.32
N TYR A 389 33.43 5.68 4.04
CA TYR A 389 32.26 5.07 4.68
C TYR A 389 32.43 4.73 6.17
N LYS A 390 33.67 4.60 6.66
CA LYS A 390 33.96 4.11 8.03
C LYS A 390 33.30 4.96 9.11
N LYS A 391 33.31 6.29 8.96
CA LYS A 391 32.73 7.22 9.96
C LYS A 391 31.21 7.16 9.96
N ASP A 392 30.58 7.07 8.79
CA ASP A 392 29.12 7.05 8.65
C ASP A 392 28.52 5.72 9.06
N ILE A 393 29.17 4.59 8.75
CA ILE A 393 28.77 3.27 9.24
C ILE A 393 28.84 3.23 10.77
N ARG A 394 29.94 3.71 11.38
CA ARG A 394 30.08 3.80 12.84
C ARG A 394 29.01 4.69 13.46
N ARG A 395 28.74 5.87 12.88
CA ARG A 395 27.67 6.76 13.34
C ARG A 395 26.29 6.14 13.21
N ARG A 396 26.02 5.42 12.12
CA ARG A 396 24.75 4.70 11.92
C ARG A 396 24.57 3.61 12.98
N LYS A 397 25.59 2.78 13.18
CA LYS A 397 25.60 1.75 14.22
C LYS A 397 25.43 2.35 15.61
N ALA A 398 26.19 3.39 15.96
CA ALA A 398 26.07 4.08 17.24
C ALA A 398 24.66 4.64 17.48
N ARG A 399 24.00 5.22 16.46
CA ARG A 399 22.61 5.67 16.57
C ARG A 399 21.62 4.51 16.73
N MET A 400 21.85 3.38 16.06
CA MET A 400 21.03 2.18 16.24
C MET A 400 21.19 1.63 17.65
N ASP A 401 22.42 1.46 18.12
CA ASP A 401 22.75 0.96 19.45
C ASP A 401 22.17 1.89 20.54
N GLN A 402 22.29 3.21 20.36
CA GLN A 402 21.71 4.20 21.27
C GLN A 402 20.19 4.09 21.33
N ARG A 403 19.50 4.02 20.18
CA ARG A 403 18.04 3.83 20.15
C ARG A 403 17.62 2.53 20.83
N THR A 404 18.36 1.45 20.66
CA THR A 404 18.09 0.18 21.34
C THR A 404 18.24 0.34 22.85
N ARG A 405 19.33 0.97 23.31
CA ARG A 405 19.57 1.22 24.75
C ARG A 405 18.49 2.09 25.39
N GLU A 406 18.02 3.12 24.68
CA GLU A 406 16.97 4.02 25.18
C GLU A 406 15.58 3.37 25.19
N ARG A 407 15.27 2.53 24.20
CA ARG A 407 13.90 2.00 24.00
C ARG A 407 13.67 0.64 24.64
N LEU A 408 14.69 -0.21 24.74
CA LEU A 408 14.56 -1.56 25.29
C LEU A 408 14.01 -1.56 26.73
N PRO A 409 14.44 -0.67 27.64
CA PRO A 409 13.90 -0.63 29.01
C PRO A 409 12.42 -0.25 29.07
N VAL A 410 11.91 0.49 28.09
CA VAL A 410 10.51 0.98 28.03
C VAL A 410 9.57 -0.04 27.36
N LEU A 411 10.11 -1.07 26.70
CA LEU A 411 9.32 -2.07 26.00
C LEU A 411 8.24 -2.75 26.87
N PRO A 412 8.49 -3.13 28.14
CA PRO A 412 7.45 -3.71 28.99
C PRO A 412 6.28 -2.75 29.24
N ALA A 413 6.54 -1.45 29.38
CA ALA A 413 5.50 -0.44 29.58
C ALA A 413 4.64 -0.27 28.31
N LEU A 414 5.25 -0.36 27.12
CA LEU A 414 4.51 -0.34 25.85
C LEU A 414 3.57 -1.55 25.72
N VAL A 415 4.05 -2.75 26.08
CA VAL A 415 3.26 -3.99 26.06
C VAL A 415 2.06 -3.88 27.00
N ALA A 416 2.30 -3.50 28.25
CA ALA A 416 1.24 -3.33 29.25
C ALA A 416 0.20 -2.28 28.81
N ALA A 417 0.65 -1.16 28.23
CA ALA A 417 -0.25 -0.13 27.72
C ALA A 417 -1.11 -0.63 26.56
N ALA A 418 -0.56 -1.44 25.65
CA ALA A 418 -1.30 -2.03 24.53
C ALA A 418 -2.33 -3.05 25.00
N GLU A 419 -1.96 -3.92 25.95
CA GLU A 419 -2.86 -4.92 26.55
C GLU A 419 -4.01 -4.26 27.32
N ASN A 420 -3.70 -3.29 28.19
CA ASN A 420 -4.72 -2.53 28.91
C ASN A 420 -5.69 -1.84 27.95
N ARG A 421 -5.18 -1.22 26.89
CA ARG A 421 -6.02 -0.53 25.89
C ARG A 421 -6.94 -1.49 25.12
N LEU A 422 -6.47 -2.70 24.83
CA LEU A 422 -7.31 -3.75 24.22
C LEU A 422 -8.40 -4.21 25.21
N GLN A 423 -8.03 -4.49 26.45
CA GLN A 423 -8.96 -4.95 27.48
C GLN A 423 -10.05 -3.91 27.74
N GLU A 424 -9.67 -2.64 27.90
CA GLU A 424 -10.62 -1.56 28.08
C GLU A 424 -11.56 -1.40 26.88
N ALA A 425 -11.05 -1.50 25.65
CA ALA A 425 -11.87 -1.38 24.46
C ALA A 425 -12.87 -2.54 24.32
N ARG A 426 -12.47 -3.76 24.70
CA ARG A 426 -13.36 -4.93 24.77
C ARG A 426 -14.45 -4.76 25.82
N THR A 427 -14.09 -4.32 27.02
CA THR A 427 -15.07 -4.03 28.09
C THR A 427 -16.10 -3.00 27.63
N ARG A 428 -15.66 -1.92 26.98
CA ARG A 428 -16.59 -0.91 26.45
C ARG A 428 -17.47 -1.44 25.31
N LEU A 429 -16.92 -2.26 24.41
CA LEU A 429 -17.67 -2.89 23.32
C LEU A 429 -18.72 -3.88 23.84
N GLU A 430 -18.41 -4.64 24.88
CA GLU A 430 -19.36 -5.56 25.48
C GLU A 430 -20.49 -4.81 26.20
N ALA A 431 -20.16 -3.77 26.97
CA ALA A 431 -21.14 -2.93 27.64
C ALA A 431 -22.17 -2.35 26.65
N ILE A 432 -21.72 -1.80 25.51
CA ILE A 432 -22.66 -1.25 24.52
C ILE A 432 -23.49 -2.33 23.81
N ARG A 433 -22.96 -3.56 23.64
CA ARG A 433 -23.70 -4.68 23.05
C ARG A 433 -24.87 -5.12 23.92
N GLN A 434 -24.71 -5.05 25.24
CA GLN A 434 -25.74 -5.41 26.22
C GLN A 434 -26.80 -4.31 26.43
N THR A 435 -26.50 -3.06 26.09
CA THR A 435 -27.43 -1.94 26.25
C THR A 435 -28.50 -1.90 25.13
N PRO A 436 -29.79 -1.72 25.43
CA PRO A 436 -30.82 -1.50 24.41
C PRO A 436 -30.62 -0.16 23.67
N SER A 437 -31.11 -0.05 22.45
CA SER A 437 -31.03 1.20 21.66
C SER A 437 -31.66 2.38 22.42
N GLY A 438 -30.97 3.53 22.48
CA GLY A 438 -31.41 4.69 23.25
C GLY A 438 -31.12 4.59 24.77
N GLY A 439 -30.68 3.43 25.26
CA GLY A 439 -30.34 3.24 26.67
C GLY A 439 -29.02 3.91 27.06
N ALA A 440 -28.97 4.45 28.27
CA ALA A 440 -27.73 4.90 28.90
C ALA A 440 -26.98 3.72 29.54
N PHE A 441 -25.66 3.75 29.50
CA PHE A 441 -24.80 2.78 30.17
C PHE A 441 -23.52 3.44 30.67
N THR A 442 -22.99 2.93 31.78
CA THR A 442 -21.73 3.41 32.37
C THR A 442 -20.70 2.30 32.32
N VAL A 443 -19.51 2.60 31.81
CA VAL A 443 -18.42 1.65 31.69
C VAL A 443 -17.09 2.36 31.93
N LEU A 444 -16.22 1.75 32.76
CA LEU A 444 -14.91 2.30 33.13
C LEU A 444 -14.98 3.76 33.65
N GLY A 445 -16.04 4.10 34.38
CA GLY A 445 -16.24 5.44 34.96
C GLY A 445 -16.80 6.49 33.99
N GLU A 446 -17.08 6.13 32.74
CA GLU A 446 -17.65 7.02 31.73
C GLU A 446 -19.10 6.61 31.41
N THR A 447 -20.01 7.59 31.33
CA THR A 447 -21.42 7.36 30.98
C THR A 447 -21.67 7.72 29.52
N PHE A 448 -22.35 6.82 28.82
CA PHE A 448 -22.69 6.96 27.41
C PHE A 448 -24.16 6.66 27.16
N THR A 449 -24.75 7.28 26.13
CA THR A 449 -26.11 6.99 25.65
C THR A 449 -26.03 6.33 24.29
N LYS A 450 -26.50 5.09 24.18
CA LYS A 450 -26.47 4.31 22.93
C LYS A 450 -27.34 4.99 21.88
N ALA A 451 -26.81 5.16 20.67
CA ALA A 451 -27.54 5.78 19.57
C ALA A 451 -28.83 4.98 19.26
N GLY A 452 -29.92 5.70 19.01
CA GLY A 452 -31.19 5.09 18.58
C GLY A 452 -31.08 4.46 17.19
N LYS A 453 -32.01 3.54 16.85
CA LYS A 453 -32.15 3.01 15.49
C LYS A 453 -32.60 4.15 14.55
N SER A 454 -31.66 4.76 13.85
CA SER A 454 -31.99 5.59 12.69
C SER A 454 -32.37 4.67 11.52
N THR A 455 -33.32 5.13 10.71
CA THR A 455 -34.11 4.41 9.70
C THR A 455 -33.34 3.38 8.86
N ARG A 456 -33.89 2.15 8.83
CA ARG A 456 -33.81 1.04 7.84
C ARG A 456 -32.47 0.56 7.25
N LEU A 457 -31.31 1.16 7.49
CA LEU A 457 -29.99 0.61 7.10
C LEU A 457 -28.88 0.81 8.14
N ASP A 458 -29.18 1.41 9.30
CA ASP A 458 -28.24 1.52 10.43
C ASP A 458 -28.21 0.23 11.30
N ALA A 459 -27.95 -0.93 10.70
CA ALA A 459 -27.38 -2.04 11.47
C ALA A 459 -26.06 -1.61 12.17
N SER A 460 -25.41 -0.56 11.64
CA SER A 460 -24.28 0.20 12.20
C SER A 460 -24.59 0.94 13.53
N GLY A 461 -25.84 1.02 13.98
CA GLY A 461 -26.23 1.67 15.24
C GLY A 461 -25.94 0.84 16.50
N SER A 462 -25.58 -0.44 16.37
CA SER A 462 -25.51 -1.34 17.55
C SER A 462 -24.34 -1.05 18.50
N ALA A 463 -23.28 -0.37 18.04
CA ALA A 463 -22.07 -0.07 18.82
C ALA A 463 -21.61 1.40 18.74
N CYS A 464 -22.54 2.33 18.50
CA CYS A 464 -22.29 3.77 18.62
C CYS A 464 -22.99 4.35 19.86
N ALA A 465 -22.30 5.20 20.62
CA ALA A 465 -22.92 5.96 21.70
C ALA A 465 -22.39 7.40 21.77
N HIS A 466 -23.16 8.25 22.41
CA HIS A 466 -22.80 9.64 22.70
C HIS A 466 -22.33 9.73 24.14
N ASP A 467 -21.24 10.43 24.40
CA ASP A 467 -20.85 10.79 25.78
C ASP A 467 -21.71 11.94 26.32
N THR A 468 -21.49 12.32 27.58
CA THR A 468 -22.19 13.44 28.24
C THR A 468 -21.95 14.79 27.56
N SER A 469 -20.89 14.93 26.76
CA SER A 469 -20.62 16.11 25.95
C SER A 469 -21.27 16.09 24.56
N GLY A 470 -22.00 15.02 24.24
CA GLY A 470 -22.66 14.81 22.95
C GLY A 470 -21.74 14.25 21.85
N ARG A 471 -20.46 14.00 22.14
CA ARG A 471 -19.51 13.45 21.16
C ARG A 471 -19.80 11.98 20.89
N ARG A 472 -19.78 11.63 19.59
CA ARG A 472 -20.02 10.25 19.11
C ARG A 472 -18.78 9.38 19.23
N HIS A 473 -18.94 8.19 19.79
CA HIS A 473 -17.91 7.16 19.92
C HIS A 473 -18.31 5.89 19.15
N HIS A 474 -17.34 5.30 18.45
CA HIS A 474 -17.50 4.05 17.70
C HIS A 474 -16.72 2.94 18.41
N PHE A 475 -17.38 2.18 19.27
CA PHE A 475 -16.72 1.24 20.19
C PHE A 475 -16.11 0.04 19.46
N ALA A 476 -16.82 -0.49 18.46
CA ALA A 476 -16.33 -1.61 17.67
C ALA A 476 -15.06 -1.26 16.87
N LEU A 477 -15.02 -0.06 16.30
CA LEU A 477 -13.83 0.44 15.60
C LEU A 477 -12.67 0.71 16.57
N ALA A 478 -12.97 1.17 17.79
CA ALA A 478 -11.97 1.40 18.82
C ALA A 478 -11.32 0.08 19.29
N GLU A 479 -12.12 -0.96 19.52
CA GLU A 479 -11.63 -2.31 19.86
C GLU A 479 -10.79 -2.89 18.73
N HIS A 480 -11.28 -2.84 17.48
CA HIS A 480 -10.53 -3.34 16.33
C HIS A 480 -9.16 -2.67 16.18
N ARG A 481 -9.08 -1.35 16.40
CA ARG A 481 -7.80 -0.62 16.39
C ARG A 481 -6.88 -1.03 17.55
N ALA A 482 -7.44 -1.22 18.74
CA ALA A 482 -6.66 -1.66 19.89
C ALA A 482 -6.12 -3.08 19.68
N PHE A 483 -6.93 -3.97 19.10
CA PHE A 483 -6.53 -5.35 18.78
C PHE A 483 -5.36 -5.38 17.82
N TRP A 484 -5.43 -4.68 16.68
CA TRP A 484 -4.33 -4.67 15.71
C TRP A 484 -3.07 -3.99 16.24
N GLY A 485 -3.23 -2.95 17.07
CA GLY A 485 -2.09 -2.33 17.76
C GLY A 485 -1.38 -3.31 18.70
N TRP A 486 -2.14 -4.02 19.53
CA TRP A 486 -1.62 -5.05 20.43
C TRP A 486 -0.99 -6.22 19.66
N ALA A 487 -1.69 -6.75 18.64
CA ALA A 487 -1.22 -7.89 17.86
C ALA A 487 0.10 -7.59 17.14
N ALA A 488 0.25 -6.39 16.55
CA ALA A 488 1.49 -5.98 15.91
C ALA A 488 2.65 -5.87 16.92
N ILE A 489 2.40 -5.32 18.11
CA ILE A 489 3.41 -5.20 19.17
C ILE A 489 3.86 -6.58 19.64
N GLU A 490 2.93 -7.49 19.93
CA GLU A 490 3.27 -8.85 20.38
C GLU A 490 3.99 -9.64 19.29
N PHE A 491 3.54 -9.54 18.05
CA PHE A 491 4.19 -10.21 16.92
C PHE A 491 5.65 -9.76 16.78
N LEU A 492 5.91 -8.45 16.72
CA LEU A 492 7.26 -7.91 16.58
C LEU A 492 8.14 -8.24 17.79
N ARG A 493 7.57 -8.20 19.00
CA ARG A 493 8.27 -8.54 20.25
C ARG A 493 8.71 -10.01 20.28
N HIS A 494 7.83 -10.94 19.88
CA HIS A 494 8.10 -12.36 19.98
C HIS A 494 8.94 -12.91 18.83
N THR A 495 8.83 -12.32 17.65
CA THR A 495 9.53 -12.81 16.45
C THR A 495 10.84 -12.08 16.18
N GLY A 496 10.96 -10.81 16.58
CA GLY A 496 12.11 -9.97 16.26
C GLY A 496 12.25 -9.64 14.76
N VAL A 497 11.24 -9.94 13.95
CA VAL A 497 11.21 -9.64 12.52
C VAL A 497 11.06 -8.16 12.27
N ARG A 498 11.43 -7.72 11.07
CA ARG A 498 11.22 -6.33 10.65
C ARG A 498 9.74 -6.07 10.40
N ILE A 499 9.33 -4.80 10.47
CA ILE A 499 7.94 -4.42 10.20
C ILE A 499 7.53 -4.78 8.76
N GLU A 500 8.47 -4.67 7.82
CA GLU A 500 8.26 -5.07 6.43
C GLU A 500 7.97 -6.58 6.32
N GLU A 501 8.73 -7.41 7.04
CA GLU A 501 8.54 -8.87 7.09
C GLU A 501 7.18 -9.23 7.73
N MET A 502 6.77 -8.54 8.79
CA MET A 502 5.43 -8.71 9.38
C MET A 502 4.32 -8.40 8.36
N LEU A 503 4.46 -7.32 7.60
CA LEU A 503 3.49 -6.96 6.57
C LEU A 503 3.43 -8.00 5.45
N GLU A 504 4.53 -8.70 5.18
CA GLU A 504 4.58 -9.81 4.23
C GLU A 504 3.94 -11.10 4.78
N THR A 505 4.02 -11.38 6.09
CA THR A 505 3.42 -12.60 6.68
C THR A 505 1.90 -12.68 6.58
N SER A 506 1.22 -11.55 6.39
CA SER A 506 -0.23 -11.52 6.14
C SER A 506 -0.63 -12.23 4.83
N HIS A 507 0.35 -12.54 3.96
CA HIS A 507 0.13 -13.20 2.67
C HIS A 507 0.33 -14.72 2.70
N THR A 508 0.96 -15.30 3.73
CA THR A 508 1.32 -16.73 3.77
C THR A 508 0.51 -17.57 4.75
N ALA A 509 -0.43 -16.98 5.51
CA ALA A 509 -1.36 -17.75 6.33
C ALA A 509 -2.40 -18.46 5.43
N SER A 510 -2.09 -19.70 5.04
CA SER A 510 -2.96 -20.59 4.28
C SER A 510 -4.27 -20.95 5.02
N PRO A 511 -5.35 -21.33 4.31
CA PRO A 511 -6.74 -21.32 4.80
C PRO A 511 -7.15 -22.49 5.71
N ASN A 512 -6.21 -23.24 6.29
CA ASN A 512 -6.52 -24.50 6.99
C ASN A 512 -6.05 -24.52 8.46
N THR A 513 -6.48 -23.54 9.26
CA THR A 513 -6.39 -23.69 10.72
C THR A 513 -7.76 -23.42 11.34
N PRO A 514 -8.45 -24.43 11.92
CA PRO A 514 -9.68 -24.20 12.65
C PRO A 514 -9.38 -23.31 13.87
N SER A 515 -10.22 -22.30 14.09
CA SER A 515 -10.19 -21.44 15.28
C SER A 515 -10.10 -22.27 16.56
N PRO A 516 -9.10 -22.07 17.45
CA PRO A 516 -9.13 -22.72 18.74
C PRO A 516 -10.19 -22.03 19.63
N ARG A 517 -11.17 -22.81 20.08
CA ARG A 517 -12.04 -22.44 21.20
C ARG A 517 -11.21 -22.25 22.48
N PRO A 518 -11.64 -21.41 23.44
CA PRO A 518 -10.85 -21.12 24.62
C PRO A 518 -10.92 -22.32 25.56
N ALA A 519 -9.80 -23.01 25.74
CA ALA A 519 -9.60 -23.94 26.84
C ALA A 519 -8.35 -23.53 27.61
N SER A 520 -8.54 -23.50 28.92
CA SER A 520 -7.61 -23.18 29.99
C SER A 520 -6.25 -23.89 29.92
N SER A 521 -5.29 -23.27 30.59
CA SER A 521 -4.03 -23.83 31.13
C SER A 521 -2.89 -24.13 30.15
N SER A 522 -1.83 -23.32 30.32
CA SER A 522 -0.41 -23.69 30.33
C SER A 522 0.04 -24.92 29.51
N ARG A 523 0.53 -24.64 28.29
CA ARG A 523 1.80 -25.12 27.70
C ARG A 523 1.72 -24.95 26.18
N PHE A 524 2.42 -23.97 25.64
CA PHE A 524 2.74 -23.97 24.21
C PHE A 524 4.18 -24.42 24.00
N CYS A 525 4.29 -25.42 23.12
CA CYS A 525 5.49 -26.17 22.79
C CYS A 525 6.61 -25.28 22.26
N ARG A 526 7.84 -25.55 22.69
CA ARG A 526 9.07 -25.05 22.04
C ARG A 526 9.15 -25.62 20.62
N SER A 527 9.20 -24.75 19.62
CA SER A 527 9.63 -25.08 18.26
C SER A 527 11.05 -24.54 18.02
N PRO A 528 11.88 -25.16 17.16
CA PRO A 528 13.33 -25.05 17.21
C PRO A 528 13.85 -23.67 16.78
N ARG A 529 14.96 -23.25 17.41
CA ARG A 529 15.72 -22.05 17.02
C ARG A 529 16.05 -22.07 15.52
N PRO A 530 15.80 -20.97 14.76
CA PRO A 530 16.39 -20.84 13.44
C PRO A 530 17.92 -20.68 13.57
N ARG A 531 18.67 -21.44 12.78
CA ARG A 531 20.13 -21.31 12.64
C ARG A 531 20.49 -19.88 12.20
N PRO A 532 21.62 -19.31 12.65
CA PRO A 532 22.03 -17.98 12.21
C PRO A 532 22.31 -17.99 10.70
N THR A 533 21.59 -17.15 9.97
CA THR A 533 21.87 -16.84 8.57
C THR A 533 23.23 -16.16 8.47
N ARG A 534 24.10 -16.76 7.66
CA ARG A 534 25.45 -16.32 7.29
C ARG A 534 25.39 -14.93 6.63
N LYS A 535 25.49 -13.88 7.43
CA LYS A 535 25.59 -12.47 6.97
C LYS A 535 26.74 -11.78 7.69
N ASP A 536 27.95 -12.33 7.58
CA ASP A 536 29.22 -11.71 8.00
C ASP A 536 30.41 -12.27 7.20
N SER A 537 30.33 -12.30 5.87
CA SER A 537 31.47 -12.78 5.04
C SER A 537 31.74 -12.02 3.75
N TRP A 538 31.26 -10.79 3.58
CA TRP A 538 31.49 -10.02 2.34
C TRP A 538 32.11 -8.64 2.52
N SER A 539 32.64 -8.35 3.72
CA SER A 539 33.42 -7.13 3.99
C SER A 539 34.94 -7.37 4.06
N SER A 540 35.41 -8.57 3.69
CA SER A 540 36.81 -9.00 3.87
C SER A 540 37.51 -9.49 2.59
N ALA A 541 36.85 -9.48 1.42
CA ALA A 541 37.37 -10.10 0.19
C ALA A 541 37.81 -9.09 -0.89
N LEU A 542 38.14 -7.86 -0.50
CA LEU A 542 38.81 -6.88 -1.35
C LEU A 542 39.96 -6.28 -0.53
N ASN A 543 41.07 -7.01 -0.45
CA ASN A 543 42.44 -6.52 -0.22
C ASN A 543 43.37 -7.71 0.07
N SER A 544 43.98 -8.24 -0.97
CA SER A 544 45.24 -9.00 -0.88
C SER A 544 46.01 -8.73 -2.16
N PRO A 545 47.09 -7.92 -2.12
CA PRO A 545 48.06 -7.90 -3.21
C PRO A 545 49.02 -9.07 -2.98
N THR A 546 48.96 -10.07 -3.85
CA THR A 546 50.03 -11.05 -4.01
C THR A 546 51.25 -10.35 -4.58
N SER A 547 52.30 -10.27 -3.78
CA SER A 547 53.63 -9.81 -4.15
C SER A 547 54.42 -10.95 -4.80
N SER A 548 55.02 -10.68 -5.96
CA SER A 548 56.16 -11.44 -6.48
C SER A 548 57.03 -10.52 -7.33
N ALA A 549 58.10 -9.98 -6.74
CA ALA A 549 59.38 -9.73 -7.42
C ALA A 549 60.42 -9.27 -6.38
N ARG A 550 61.45 -10.11 -6.19
CA ARG A 550 62.72 -9.75 -5.56
C ARG A 550 63.44 -8.73 -6.44
N SER A 551 64.11 -7.75 -5.83
CA SER A 551 65.54 -7.48 -6.04
C SER A 551 66.08 -6.44 -5.04
N SER A 552 67.29 -6.77 -4.60
CA SER A 552 68.29 -6.22 -3.68
C SER A 552 68.60 -4.71 -3.63
N ALA A 553 69.34 -4.37 -2.55
CA ALA A 553 70.14 -3.18 -2.22
C ALA A 553 69.39 -2.08 -1.45
N GLY A 554 69.86 -1.50 -0.36
CA GLY A 554 71.11 -1.56 0.39
C GLY A 554 70.97 -0.64 1.62
N SER A 555 71.77 -0.90 2.64
CA SER A 555 71.80 -0.34 4.00
C SER A 555 71.71 1.19 4.13
N VAL A 556 71.23 1.67 5.29
CA VAL A 556 71.91 2.56 6.27
C VAL A 556 70.85 3.24 7.19
N GLU A 557 70.87 2.89 8.47
CA GLU A 557 70.42 3.69 9.62
C GLU A 557 71.62 4.54 10.09
N PRO A 558 71.48 5.69 10.80
CA PRO A 558 71.06 5.62 12.21
C PRO A 558 70.37 6.88 12.82
N THR A 559 69.89 6.67 14.05
CA THR A 559 69.86 7.56 15.24
C THR A 559 68.71 8.56 15.53
N ALA A 560 68.19 8.39 16.76
CA ALA A 560 67.17 9.10 17.54
C ALA A 560 67.66 10.49 18.10
N PRO A 561 67.00 11.25 19.02
CA PRO A 561 65.82 10.92 19.87
C PRO A 561 64.75 12.04 20.14
N SER A 562 63.66 11.62 20.80
CA SER A 562 62.69 12.23 21.76
C SER A 562 62.95 13.66 22.34
N PRO A 563 62.03 14.30 23.13
CA PRO A 563 60.78 13.81 23.77
C PRO A 563 59.57 14.80 23.70
N TRP A 564 58.41 14.43 24.25
CA TRP A 564 57.71 15.12 25.36
C TRP A 564 56.39 14.39 25.67
N SER A 565 56.27 13.91 26.90
CA SER A 565 55.03 13.54 27.59
C SER A 565 54.99 14.30 28.91
N PRO A 566 53.79 14.60 29.42
CA PRO A 566 53.50 14.32 30.83
C PRO A 566 52.21 13.47 30.92
N SER A 567 52.17 12.28 31.55
CA SER A 567 52.32 11.97 32.99
C SER A 567 51.20 12.60 33.82
N THR A 568 50.43 11.98 34.73
CA THR A 568 50.27 10.65 35.35
C THR A 568 48.99 10.83 36.21
N THR A 569 48.17 9.83 36.57
CA THR A 569 48.23 9.10 37.86
C THR A 569 46.92 8.30 37.99
N ALA A 570 46.95 6.97 37.85
CA ALA A 570 46.91 5.92 38.89
C ALA A 570 45.57 5.85 39.67
N TRP A 571 44.96 4.68 39.85
CA TRP A 571 45.20 3.82 41.03
C TRP A 571 44.96 2.31 40.77
N LYS A 572 45.96 1.50 41.19
CA LYS A 572 46.04 0.14 41.78
C LYS A 572 44.94 -0.91 41.48
N ARG A 573 45.25 -2.09 40.91
CA ARG A 573 45.97 -3.31 41.39
C ARG A 573 45.31 -4.10 42.53
N SER A 574 44.79 -5.30 42.19
CA SER A 574 45.02 -6.65 42.79
C SER A 574 43.98 -7.62 42.17
N GLY A 575 44.16 -8.91 41.92
CA GLY A 575 45.24 -9.87 42.06
C GLY A 575 44.65 -11.29 41.82
N PHE A 576 45.27 -12.06 40.91
CA PHE A 576 45.47 -13.53 40.91
C PHE A 576 44.42 -14.49 41.53
N ARG A 577 43.91 -15.49 40.77
CA ARG A 577 44.48 -16.87 40.66
C ARG A 577 43.57 -17.82 39.84
N GLN A 578 44.23 -18.71 39.09
CA GLN A 578 43.71 -19.90 38.42
C GLN A 578 43.30 -21.00 39.41
N LEU A 579 42.34 -21.86 39.03
CA LEU A 579 42.32 -23.29 39.36
C LEU A 579 41.82 -24.10 38.15
N ARG A 580 42.51 -25.20 37.87
CA ARG A 580 42.30 -26.20 36.80
C ARG A 580 41.46 -27.39 37.30
N CYS A 581 41.08 -28.24 36.31
CA CYS A 581 40.96 -29.72 36.40
C CYS A 581 39.67 -30.27 37.05
N SER A 582 39.01 -31.35 36.62
CA SER A 582 39.33 -32.42 35.66
C SER A 582 38.07 -33.22 35.24
N SER A 583 38.24 -33.95 34.14
CA SER A 583 37.52 -35.12 33.60
C SER A 583 36.90 -36.13 34.57
N SER A 584 35.83 -36.82 34.14
CA SER A 584 35.61 -38.29 34.26
C SER A 584 34.36 -38.75 33.47
N GLY A 585 34.44 -39.91 32.83
CA GLY A 585 33.45 -40.50 31.91
C GLY A 585 32.29 -41.30 32.55
N PRO A 586 31.58 -42.13 31.76
CA PRO A 586 30.21 -42.58 32.01
C PRO A 586 30.09 -43.98 32.64
N VAL A 587 28.93 -44.28 33.24
CA VAL A 587 28.54 -45.65 33.66
C VAL A 587 27.10 -45.96 33.26
N VAL A 588 26.94 -47.22 32.87
CA VAL A 588 25.85 -47.94 32.20
C VAL A 588 24.85 -48.52 33.23
N VAL A 589 23.68 -49.00 32.77
CA VAL A 589 23.09 -50.35 33.06
C VAL A 589 21.56 -50.37 33.31
N SER A 590 20.86 -51.07 32.39
CA SER A 590 19.65 -51.93 32.50
C SER A 590 18.31 -51.36 32.99
N GLY A 591 17.13 -51.86 32.62
CA GLY A 591 16.73 -53.09 31.91
C GLY A 591 15.22 -53.03 31.55
N GLY A 592 14.77 -53.94 30.67
CA GLY A 592 13.38 -54.04 30.14
C GLY A 592 12.35 -54.62 31.13
N PRO A 593 11.24 -55.28 30.70
CA PRO A 593 10.90 -55.72 29.33
C PRO A 593 9.44 -55.52 28.86
N SER A 594 9.25 -55.97 27.62
CA SER A 594 8.07 -56.27 26.79
C SER A 594 6.84 -56.93 27.46
N LEU A 595 5.65 -56.76 26.84
CA LEU A 595 4.62 -57.79 26.53
C LEU A 595 3.43 -57.10 25.79
N ALA A 596 3.24 -57.33 24.48
CA ALA A 596 2.35 -58.33 23.87
C ALA A 596 0.89 -57.86 23.64
N ARG A 597 0.49 -57.83 22.36
CA ARG A 597 -0.91 -57.89 21.88
C ARG A 597 -1.52 -59.26 22.21
N PRO A 598 -2.85 -59.42 22.21
CA PRO A 598 -3.46 -60.02 21.01
C PRO A 598 -4.86 -59.47 20.64
N SER A 599 -5.31 -60.05 19.53
CA SER A 599 -6.43 -59.80 18.64
C SER A 599 -7.85 -60.14 19.13
N ALA A 600 -8.82 -59.61 18.37
CA ALA A 600 -9.90 -60.35 17.67
C ALA A 600 -11.36 -60.22 18.16
N ARG A 601 -12.22 -60.03 17.13
CA ARG A 601 -13.63 -60.47 16.98
C ARG A 601 -14.69 -59.72 17.78
N ARG A 602 -15.95 -59.58 17.33
CA ARG A 602 -16.68 -59.66 16.04
C ARG A 602 -18.14 -59.31 16.41
N SER A 603 -18.90 -58.84 15.42
CA SER A 603 -20.38 -58.94 15.36
C SER A 603 -21.17 -57.94 16.20
N THR A 604 -22.33 -57.41 15.80
CA THR A 604 -23.14 -57.44 14.56
C THR A 604 -24.35 -56.53 14.81
N ARG A 605 -24.89 -55.93 13.73
CA ARG A 605 -26.32 -55.60 13.52
C ARG A 605 -26.94 -54.51 14.43
N SER A 606 -27.86 -53.67 13.99
CA SER A 606 -28.57 -53.54 12.70
C SER A 606 -29.27 -52.18 12.61
N SER A 607 -29.51 -51.75 11.35
CA SER A 607 -30.72 -51.09 10.83
C SER A 607 -31.24 -49.81 11.52
N ARG A 608 -31.11 -48.61 10.90
CA ARG A 608 -31.98 -48.00 9.84
C ARG A 608 -33.40 -47.62 10.34
N PRO A 609 -34.12 -46.67 9.68
CA PRO A 609 -33.74 -45.35 9.16
C PRO A 609 -34.86 -44.26 9.26
N ARG A 610 -34.61 -43.08 8.67
CA ARG A 610 -35.54 -42.08 8.10
C ARG A 610 -36.43 -41.23 9.03
N ALA A 611 -36.18 -39.92 9.02
CA ALA A 611 -37.04 -38.92 8.35
C ALA A 611 -36.12 -37.84 7.76
#